data_AF-A0A7C3NIG1-F1
#
_entry.id   AF-A0A7C3NIG1-F1
#
_cell.length_a   1.000
_cell.length_b   1.000
_cell.length_c   1.000
_cell.angle_alpha   90.00
_cell.angle_beta   90.00
_cell.angle_gamma   90.00
#
_symmetry.space_group_name_H-M   'P 1'
#
loop_
_entity.id
_entity.type
_entity.pdbx_description
1 polymer ?
#
loop_
_entity_poly.entity_id
_entity_poly.type
_entity_poly.pdbx_seq_one_letter_code
_entity_poly.pdbx_strand_id
1 'polypeptide(L)' 'MKRFGEKLRALRQREGMTLRQLSDMLGVHNSHIARIEQGQKPSVELILKISHIFNVSLDRLMKDELELDD' A
#
# COMPACT_ATOMS: atom_id res chain seq x y z
N MET A 1 5.78 5.78 8.69
CA MET A 1 6.33 4.87 7.67
C MET A 1 6.15 5.52 6.30
N LYS A 2 6.79 6.68 6.07
CA LYS A 2 6.50 7.56 4.93
C LYS A 2 6.75 6.86 3.59
N ARG A 3 7.84 6.11 3.50
CA ARG A 3 8.26 5.42 2.28
C ARG A 3 7.33 4.28 1.87
N PHE A 4 6.88 3.48 2.84
CA PHE A 4 5.81 2.50 2.62
C PHE A 4 4.54 3.15 2.05
N GLY A 5 4.11 4.27 2.64
CA GLY A 5 2.93 5.00 2.18
C GLY A 5 3.05 5.46 0.72
N GLU A 6 4.22 5.99 0.36
CA GLU A 6 4.52 6.38 -1.02
C GLU A 6 4.52 5.18 -1.97
N LYS A 7 5.08 4.03 -1.57
CA LYS A 7 5.03 2.79 -2.34
C LYS A 7 3.61 2.29 -2.56
N LEU A 8 2.80 2.26 -1.49
CA LEU A 8 1.40 1.86 -1.59
C LEU A 8 0.62 2.77 -2.56
N ARG A 9 0.86 4.08 -2.48
CA ARG A 9 0.25 5.04 -3.40
C ARG A 9 0.67 4.79 -4.85
N ALA A 10 1.96 4.53 -5.09
CA ALA A 10 2.47 4.24 -6.42
C ALA A 10 1.86 2.95 -6.99
N LEU A 11 1.80 1.86 -6.21
CA LEU A 11 1.16 0.60 -6.61
C LEU A 11 -0.32 0.81 -6.94
N ARG A 12 -1.06 1.52 -6.08
CA ARG A 12 -2.47 1.83 -6.31
C ARG A 12 -2.67 2.62 -7.62
N GLN A 13 -1.81 3.60 -7.88
CA GLN A 13 -1.88 4.42 -9.10
C GLN A 13 -1.49 3.64 -10.35
N ARG A 14 -0.50 2.75 -10.28
CA ARG A 14 -0.08 1.86 -11.38
C ARG A 14 -1.23 0.98 -11.85
N GLU A 15 -2.02 0.47 -10.90
CA GLU A 15 -3.22 -0.33 -11.18
C GLU A 15 -4.47 0.51 -11.52
N GLY A 16 -4.36 1.84 -11.61
CA GLY A 16 -5.49 2.72 -11.91
C GLY A 16 -6.59 2.74 -10.84
N MET A 17 -6.30 2.30 -9.62
CA MET A 17 -7.28 2.15 -8.55
C MET A 17 -7.54 3.47 -7.82
N THR A 18 -8.80 3.72 -7.50
CA THR A 18 -9.22 4.77 -6.55
C THR A 18 -8.93 4.34 -5.11
N LEU A 19 -8.90 5.29 -4.17
CA LEU A 19 -8.80 4.98 -2.74
C LEU A 19 -9.94 4.08 -2.26
N ARG A 20 -11.15 4.25 -2.81
CA ARG A 20 -12.32 3.44 -2.48
C ARG A 20 -12.14 1.98 -2.91
N GLN A 21 -11.67 1.76 -4.14
CA GLN A 21 -11.44 0.40 -4.63
C GLN A 21 -10.40 -0.34 -3.78
N LEU A 22 -9.28 0.31 -3.47
CA LEU A 22 -8.26 -0.32 -2.63
C LEU A 22 -8.76 -0.57 -1.20
N SER A 23 -9.52 0.37 -0.63
CA SER A 23 -10.07 0.20 0.73
C SER A 23 -11.11 -0.90 0.81
N ASP A 24 -11.96 -1.03 -0.22
CA ASP A 24 -12.96 -2.10 -0.32
C ASP A 24 -12.29 -3.47 -0.42
N MET A 25 -11.24 -3.61 -1.25
CA MET A 25 -10.44 -4.84 -1.35
C MET A 25 -9.74 -5.22 -0.04
N LEU A 26 -9.29 -4.21 0.72
CA LEU A 26 -8.60 -4.41 1.99
C LEU A 26 -9.55 -4.55 3.19
N GLY A 27 -10.85 -4.31 3.00
CA GLY A 27 -11.87 -4.36 4.05
C GLY A 27 -11.69 -3.26 5.11
N VAL A 28 -11.25 -2.06 4.71
CA VAL A 28 -11.02 -0.92 5.61
C VAL A 28 -11.67 0.36 5.07
N HIS A 29 -11.73 1.41 5.89
CA HIS A 29 -12.24 2.71 5.43
C HIS A 29 -11.26 3.44 4.51
N ASN A 30 -11.77 4.21 3.54
CA ASN A 30 -10.97 5.05 2.62
C ASN A 30 -9.99 5.97 3.38
N SER A 31 -10.45 6.53 4.50
CA SER A 31 -9.63 7.42 5.33
C SER A 31 -8.43 6.71 5.96
N HIS A 32 -8.52 5.40 6.20
CA HIS A 32 -7.41 4.60 6.68
C HIS A 32 -6.34 4.44 5.61
N ILE A 33 -6.73 4.07 4.38
CA ILE A 33 -5.80 3.98 3.24
C ILE A 33 -5.14 5.33 2.95
N ALA A 34 -5.92 6.42 2.94
CA ALA A 34 -5.38 7.76 2.71
C ALA A 34 -4.31 8.14 3.74
N ARG A 35 -4.52 7.83 5.02
CA ARG A 35 -3.52 8.09 6.08
C ARG A 35 -2.30 7.18 5.95
N ILE A 36 -2.46 5.92 5.54
CA ILE A 36 -1.32 5.02 5.28
C ILE A 36 -0.46 5.55 4.14
N GLU A 37 -1.08 6.01 3.04
CA GLU A 37 -0.37 6.65 1.92
C GLU A 37 0.38 7.94 2.35
N GLN A 38 -0.08 8.59 3.42
CA GLN A 38 0.59 9.75 4.03
C GLN A 38 1.62 9.37 5.11
N GLY A 39 1.80 8.07 5.39
CA GLY A 39 2.82 7.54 6.28
C GLY A 39 2.32 7.04 7.64
N GLN A 40 1.00 6.93 7.87
CA GLN A 40 0.48 6.16 9.00
C GLN A 40 0.98 4.71 8.92
N LYS A 41 1.40 4.16 10.06
CA LYS A 41 1.82 2.77 10.14
C LYS A 41 0.61 1.82 9.96
N PRO A 42 0.61 0.94 8.96
CA PRO A 42 -0.42 -0.08 8.80
C PRO A 42 -0.24 -1.23 9.81
N SER A 43 -1.28 -2.05 9.99
CA SER A 43 -1.14 -3.33 10.71
C SER A 43 -0.38 -4.36 9.87
N VAL A 44 0.21 -5.36 10.53
CA VAL A 44 0.91 -6.47 9.84
C VAL A 44 -0.03 -7.21 8.88
N GLU A 45 -1.27 -7.44 9.30
CA GLU A 45 -2.30 -8.06 8.46
C GLU A 45 -2.53 -7.27 7.17
N LEU A 46 -2.57 -5.93 7.27
CA LEU A 46 -2.78 -5.08 6.10
C LEU A 46 -1.58 -5.09 5.16
N ILE A 47 -0.36 -5.13 5.71
CA ILE A 47 0.87 -5.27 4.90
C ILE A 47 0.84 -6.57 4.10
N LEU A 48 0.45 -7.70 4.74
CA LEU A 48 0.33 -9.00 4.07
C LEU A 48 -0.72 -8.96 2.95
N LYS A 49 -1.89 -8.36 3.21
CA LYS A 49 -2.94 -8.21 2.19
C LYS A 49 -2.47 -7.36 1.01
N ILE A 50 -1.78 -6.25 1.27
CA ILE A 50 -1.20 -5.38 0.24
C ILE A 50 -0.18 -6.14 -0.61
N SER A 51 0.71 -6.89 0.03
CA SER A 51 1.70 -7.74 -0.64
C SER A 51 1.04 -8.73 -1.61
N HIS A 52 -0.03 -9.40 -1.18
CA HIS A 52 -0.76 -10.32 -2.04
C HIS A 52 -1.54 -9.63 -3.17
N ILE A 53 -2.23 -8.52 -2.89
CA ILE A 53 -3.03 -7.80 -3.90
C ILE A 53 -2.16 -7.30 -5.05
N PHE A 54 -0.99 -6.74 -4.73
CA PHE A 54 -0.09 -6.17 -5.73
C PHE A 54 1.00 -7.14 -6.19
N ASN A 55 0.99 -8.39 -5.72
CA ASN A 55 2.01 -9.39 -6.01
C ASN A 55 3.46 -8.88 -5.80
N VAL A 56 3.70 -8.22 -4.67
CA VAL A 56 5.02 -7.67 -4.28
C VAL A 56 5.50 -8.30 -2.98
N SER A 57 6.80 -8.52 -2.83
CA SER A 57 7.36 -9.06 -1.58
C SER A 57 7.25 -8.06 -0.42
N LEU A 58 7.22 -8.60 0.81
CA LEU A 58 7.22 -7.78 2.02
C LEU A 58 8.50 -6.93 2.11
N ASP A 59 9.65 -7.50 1.76
CA ASP A 59 10.92 -6.77 1.71
C ASP A 59 10.83 -5.56 0.79
N ARG A 60 10.21 -5.71 -0.40
CA ARG A 60 10.00 -4.60 -1.33
C ARG A 60 9.11 -3.52 -0.73
N LEU A 61 8.04 -3.88 -0.03
CA LEU A 61 7.18 -2.89 0.62
C LEU A 61 7.87 -2.16 1.78
N MET A 62 8.73 -2.85 2.51
CA MET A 62 9.30 -2.38 3.77
C MET A 62 10.64 -1.66 3.64
N LYS A 63 11.43 -1.92 2.58
CA LYS A 63 12.68 -1.20 2.31
C LYS A 63 12.44 0.31 2.14
N ASP A 64 13.43 1.12 2.53
CA ASP A 64 13.37 2.59 2.38
C ASP A 64 13.76 3.08 0.97
N GLU A 65 14.26 2.21 0.11
CA GLU A 65 14.53 2.53 -1.30
C GLU A 65 13.23 2.43 -2.10
N LEU A 66 12.93 3.43 -2.92
CA LEU A 66 11.80 3.39 -3.87
C LEU A 66 12.22 2.57 -5.10
N GLU A 67 12.36 1.25 -4.92
CA GLU A 67 12.53 0.30 -6.03
C GLU A 67 11.19 -0.40 -6.28
N LEU A 68 10.47 0.05 -7.30
CA LEU A 68 9.21 -0.54 -7.76
C LEU A 68 9.33 -0.97 -9.23
N ASP A 69 10.41 -1.65 -9.58
CA ASP A 69 10.65 -2.07 -10.97
C ASP A 69 10.14 -3.50 -11.24
N ASP A 70 9.37 -3.63 -12.32
CA ASP A 70 8.76 -4.79 -13.01
C ASP A 70 8.59 -6.13 -12.29
#